data_AF-A0A5N5M2Q3-F1
#
_entry.id   AF-A0A5N5M2Q3-F1
#
_cell.length_a   1.000
_cell.length_b   1.000
_cell.length_c   1.000
_cell.angle_alpha   90.00
_cell.angle_beta   90.00
_cell.angle_gamma   90.00
#
_symmetry.space_group_name_H-M   'P 1'
#
loop_
_entity.id
_entity.type
_entity.pdbx_description
1 polymer ?
#
loop_
_entity_poly.entity_id
_entity_poly.type
_entity_poly.pdbx_seq_one_letter_code
_entity_poly.pdbx_strand_id
1 'polypeptide(L)'
;MARTEYWQVGTPKMVKQRESIEELLKFTLESHINQTPEFNLGLSKDFCVKLLEEDPNDMSCHSAPTDSSYGVVLYPLYICLASALYQYVKSGAVCRTYEKMVFSDKDSDLKQKEENWNQLIKEKGLELINVLEGISCEIHVQEPYFSLLKDGRKTIEGRCATGGYTSSYLACFAVRIEPGDLILVNKILVLKVEDVHRYASFSKMLQAESLEKVLPGVKTVEEGKT
;
A
#
# COMPACT_ATOMS: atom_id res chain seq x y z
N MET A 1 37.23 -26.02 7.70
CA MET A 1 37.29 -24.89 8.65
C MET A 1 36.06 -24.03 8.37
N ALA A 2 34.99 -24.20 9.15
CA ALA A 2 33.71 -23.53 8.91
C ALA A 2 33.76 -22.12 9.51
N ARG A 3 33.54 -21.11 8.67
CA ARG A 3 33.48 -19.70 9.07
C ARG A 3 32.01 -19.37 9.29
N THR A 4 31.60 -19.29 10.55
CA THR A 4 30.28 -18.78 10.94
C THR A 4 30.34 -17.25 10.85
N GLU A 5 29.92 -16.71 9.72
CA GLU A 5 29.65 -15.28 9.61
C GLU A 5 28.28 -15.02 10.22
N TYR A 6 28.26 -14.37 11.38
CA TYR A 6 27.07 -13.85 12.01
C TYR A 6 26.53 -12.71 11.14
N TRP A 7 25.55 -13.01 10.29
CA TRP A 7 24.77 -11.96 9.65
C TRP A 7 23.95 -11.27 10.74
N GLN A 8 24.23 -9.99 10.98
CA GLN A 8 23.31 -9.14 11.73
C GLN A 8 21.95 -9.24 11.04
N VAL A 9 20.99 -9.84 11.74
CA VAL A 9 19.60 -9.92 11.31
C VAL A 9 19.13 -8.47 11.14
N GLY A 10 19.04 -8.01 9.89
CA GLY A 10 18.47 -6.71 9.60
C GLY A 10 17.08 -6.67 10.20
N THR A 11 16.83 -5.67 11.05
CA THR A 11 15.50 -5.42 11.61
C THR A 11 14.49 -5.35 10.46
N PRO A 12 13.37 -6.10 10.49
CA PRO A 12 12.32 -5.99 9.48
C PRO A 12 11.96 -4.53 9.31
N LYS A 13 12.09 -4.01 8.08
CA LYS A 13 11.74 -2.62 7.81
C LYS A 13 10.23 -2.52 7.91
N MET A 14 9.76 -1.92 9.00
CA MET A 14 8.33 -1.70 9.25
C MET A 14 7.71 -0.98 8.05
N VAL A 15 6.50 -1.41 7.66
CA VAL A 15 5.69 -0.69 6.68
C VAL A 15 5.54 0.75 7.14
N LYS A 16 5.96 1.69 6.31
CA LYS A 16 5.81 3.11 6.62
C LYS A 16 4.37 3.51 6.36
N GLN A 17 3.56 3.49 7.42
CA GLN A 17 2.12 3.76 7.39
C GLN A 17 1.74 4.98 6.53
N ARG A 18 2.50 6.08 6.65
CA ARG A 18 2.28 7.29 5.84
C ARG A 18 2.41 7.01 4.33
N GLU A 19 3.50 6.38 3.91
CA GLU A 19 3.75 6.05 2.50
C GLU A 19 2.68 5.08 1.98
N SER A 20 2.22 4.13 2.82
CA SER A 20 1.12 3.23 2.44
C SER A 20 -0.22 3.95 2.24
N ILE A 21 -0.53 4.95 3.06
CA ILE A 21 -1.75 5.76 2.90
C ILE A 21 -1.65 6.64 1.65
N GLU A 22 -0.47 7.18 1.35
CA GLU A 22 -0.22 7.94 0.12
C GLU A 22 -0.49 7.09 -1.13
N GLU A 23 0.06 5.88 -1.19
CA GLU A 23 -0.10 4.96 -2.32
C GLU A 23 -1.53 4.42 -2.42
N LEU A 24 -2.17 4.11 -1.29
CA LEU A 24 -3.57 3.71 -1.26
C LEU A 24 -4.51 4.81 -1.78
N LEU A 25 -4.28 6.07 -1.38
CA LEU A 25 -5.06 7.20 -1.86
C LEU A 25 -4.84 7.40 -3.36
N LYS A 26 -3.58 7.38 -3.82
CA LYS A 26 -3.25 7.48 -5.24
C LYS A 26 -3.98 6.42 -6.05
N PHE A 27 -3.86 5.15 -5.65
CA PHE A 27 -4.55 4.03 -6.31
C PHE A 27 -6.06 4.19 -6.32
N THR A 28 -6.65 4.69 -5.23
CA THR A 28 -8.09 4.94 -5.12
C THR A 28 -8.56 6.01 -6.11
N LEU A 29 -7.82 7.11 -6.23
CA LEU A 29 -8.10 8.19 -7.17
C LEU A 29 -7.96 7.72 -8.63
N GLU A 30 -6.85 7.04 -8.96
CA GLU A 30 -6.59 6.50 -10.30
C GLU A 30 -7.65 5.48 -10.72
N SER A 31 -8.04 4.60 -9.79
CA SER A 31 -9.09 3.61 -10.05
C SER A 31 -10.41 4.30 -10.38
N HIS A 32 -10.83 5.30 -9.59
CA HIS A 32 -12.06 6.06 -9.83
C HIS A 32 -12.08 6.76 -11.20
N ILE A 33 -10.94 7.33 -11.62
CA ILE A 33 -10.77 7.93 -12.95
C ILE A 33 -10.97 6.88 -14.05
N ASN A 34 -10.32 5.73 -13.88
CA ASN A 34 -10.33 4.61 -14.83
C ASN A 34 -11.64 3.81 -14.81
N GLN A 35 -12.61 4.16 -13.95
CA GLN A 35 -13.89 3.45 -13.78
C GLN A 35 -13.73 1.96 -13.42
N THR A 36 -12.63 1.62 -12.75
CA THR A 36 -12.36 0.26 -12.30
C THR A 36 -12.92 -0.11 -10.91
N PRO A 37 -13.30 0.80 -9.98
CA PRO A 37 -13.77 0.39 -8.67
C PRO A 37 -15.26 0.04 -8.67
N GLU A 38 -15.64 -0.88 -7.79
CA GLU A 38 -17.03 -1.24 -7.48
C GLU A 38 -17.72 -0.20 -6.57
N PHE A 39 -17.01 0.85 -6.15
CA PHE A 39 -17.50 1.85 -5.21
C PHE A 39 -17.36 3.29 -5.75
N ASN A 40 -18.35 4.12 -5.43
CA ASN A 40 -18.41 5.51 -5.86
C ASN A 40 -17.81 6.43 -4.79
N LEU A 41 -16.75 7.18 -5.13
CA LEU A 41 -16.11 8.14 -4.22
C LEU A 41 -16.94 9.39 -3.94
N GLY A 42 -17.98 9.66 -4.72
CA GLY A 42 -18.74 10.92 -4.64
C GLY A 42 -17.95 12.15 -5.12
N LEU A 43 -16.75 11.96 -5.67
CA LEU A 43 -15.90 12.99 -6.25
C LEU A 43 -16.03 13.01 -7.77
N SER A 44 -15.91 14.20 -8.38
CA SER A 44 -15.83 14.28 -9.84
C SER A 44 -14.50 13.74 -10.35
N LYS A 45 -14.48 13.22 -11.59
CA LYS A 45 -13.25 12.74 -12.22
C LYS A 45 -12.23 13.85 -12.40
N ASP A 46 -12.67 15.02 -12.85
CA ASP A 46 -11.82 16.19 -13.04
C ASP A 46 -11.15 16.62 -11.72
N PHE A 47 -11.87 16.52 -10.60
CA PHE A 47 -11.30 16.78 -9.29
C PHE A 47 -10.20 15.76 -8.92
N CYS A 48 -10.42 14.47 -9.19
CA CYS A 48 -9.42 13.44 -8.93
C CYS A 48 -8.19 13.60 -9.83
N VAL A 49 -8.36 13.95 -11.10
CA VAL A 49 -7.25 14.25 -12.03
C VAL A 49 -6.43 15.43 -11.50
N LYS A 50 -7.10 16.52 -11.10
CA LYS A 50 -6.46 17.70 -10.48
C LYS A 50 -5.65 17.35 -9.23
N LEU A 51 -6.10 16.39 -8.43
CA LEU A 51 -5.35 15.95 -7.25
C LEU A 51 -4.06 15.19 -7.60
N LEU A 52 -4.05 14.51 -8.74
CA LEU A 52 -2.92 13.71 -9.25
C LEU A 52 -1.98 14.50 -10.18
N GLU A 53 -2.34 15.73 -10.57
CA GLU A 53 -1.49 16.58 -11.40
C GLU A 53 -0.12 16.78 -10.73
N GLU A 54 0.95 16.47 -11.45
CA GLU A 54 2.33 16.79 -11.08
C GLU A 54 2.58 18.30 -11.20
N ASP A 55 3.60 18.80 -10.50
CA ASP A 55 3.92 20.23 -10.54
C ASP A 55 4.30 20.65 -11.97
N PRO A 56 3.60 21.62 -12.59
CA PRO A 56 3.96 22.14 -13.91
C PRO A 56 5.36 22.77 -13.97
N ASN A 57 5.97 23.09 -12.83
CA ASN A 57 7.32 23.68 -12.73
C ASN A 57 8.41 22.68 -12.33
N ASP A 58 8.12 21.41 -12.09
CA ASP A 58 9.13 20.41 -11.70
C ASP A 58 9.89 19.86 -12.91
N MET A 59 10.59 20.77 -13.60
CA MET A 59 11.79 20.40 -14.34
C MET A 59 12.95 20.30 -13.34
N SER A 60 13.04 19.15 -12.68
CA SER A 60 14.18 18.69 -11.87
C SER A 60 14.44 19.46 -10.56
N CYS A 61 13.96 18.93 -9.43
CA CYS A 61 14.83 18.78 -8.25
C CYS A 61 14.39 17.66 -7.28
N HIS A 62 15.21 16.61 -7.18
CA HIS A 62 15.17 15.64 -6.09
C HIS A 62 15.58 16.31 -4.76
N SER A 63 14.61 16.79 -3.98
CA SER A 63 14.86 17.23 -2.61
C SER A 63 13.84 16.58 -1.67
N ALA A 64 14.34 15.82 -0.69
CA ALA A 64 13.51 15.25 0.38
C ALA A 64 12.82 16.38 1.19
N PRO A 65 11.64 16.13 1.77
CA PRO A 65 10.83 17.17 2.40
C PRO A 65 11.52 17.66 3.68
N THR A 66 11.90 18.93 3.68
CA THR A 66 12.19 19.66 4.91
C THR A 66 10.92 20.39 5.33
N ASP A 67 10.60 20.30 6.62
CA ASP A 67 9.57 21.11 7.28
C ASP A 67 9.87 22.59 7.00
N SER A 68 9.23 23.15 5.96
CA SER A 68 9.38 24.57 5.65
C SER A 68 8.02 25.21 5.46
N SER A 69 7.76 26.10 6.40
CA SER A 69 6.63 26.99 6.52
C SER A 69 6.67 28.08 5.45
N TYR A 70 6.51 27.78 4.17
CA TYR A 70 6.31 28.81 3.14
C TYR A 70 5.47 28.28 1.98
N GLY A 71 4.17 28.61 1.97
CA GLY A 71 3.27 28.91 0.83
C GLY A 71 3.29 28.11 -0.49
N VAL A 72 4.16 27.13 -0.66
CA VAL A 72 4.27 26.31 -1.86
C VAL A 72 3.37 25.10 -1.66
N VAL A 73 2.37 25.01 -2.53
CA VAL A 73 1.49 23.85 -2.61
C VAL A 73 2.36 22.65 -3.00
N LEU A 74 2.43 21.64 -2.12
CA LEU A 74 3.12 20.38 -2.45
C LEU A 74 2.28 19.64 -3.49
N TYR A 75 2.70 19.73 -4.74
CA TYR A 75 2.19 18.89 -5.81
C TYR A 75 2.90 17.52 -5.79
N PRO A 76 2.22 16.45 -6.18
CA PRO A 76 0.78 16.39 -6.42
C PRO A 76 -0.06 16.61 -5.15
N LEU A 77 -1.21 17.26 -5.29
CA LEU A 77 -2.08 17.63 -4.15
C LEU A 77 -2.55 16.44 -3.32
N TYR A 78 -2.65 15.25 -3.92
CA TYR A 78 -3.03 14.04 -3.18
C TYR A 78 -2.04 13.72 -2.05
N ILE A 79 -0.77 14.12 -2.14
CA ILE A 79 0.22 13.91 -1.07
C ILE A 79 -0.16 14.71 0.19
N CYS A 80 -0.64 15.94 0.00
CA CYS A 80 -1.16 16.76 1.09
C CYS A 80 -2.40 16.12 1.72
N LEU A 81 -3.32 15.63 0.87
CA LEU A 81 -4.54 14.97 1.33
C LEU A 81 -4.22 13.68 2.10
N ALA A 82 -3.32 12.83 1.59
CA ALA A 82 -2.88 11.61 2.27
C ALA A 82 -2.19 11.91 3.60
N SER A 83 -1.35 12.94 3.64
CA SER A 83 -0.69 13.39 4.86
C SER A 83 -1.72 13.85 5.91
N ALA A 84 -2.71 14.64 5.50
CA ALA A 84 -3.80 15.06 6.37
C ALA A 84 -4.60 13.85 6.87
N LEU A 85 -5.01 12.94 5.97
CA LEU A 85 -5.73 11.71 6.31
C LEU A 85 -4.96 10.85 7.31
N TYR A 86 -3.66 10.62 7.10
CA TYR A 86 -2.83 9.89 8.06
C TYR A 86 -2.79 10.57 9.42
N GLN A 87 -2.65 11.90 9.47
CA GLN A 87 -2.68 12.64 10.74
C GLN A 87 -4.05 12.52 11.42
N TYR A 88 -5.15 12.61 10.68
CA TYR A 88 -6.50 12.43 11.21
C TYR A 88 -6.74 11.04 11.79
N VAL A 89 -6.30 10.02 11.06
CA VAL A 89 -6.40 8.62 11.49
C VAL A 89 -5.56 8.40 12.75
N LYS A 90 -4.35 8.95 12.80
CA LYS A 90 -3.43 8.81 13.93
C LYS A 90 -3.87 9.61 15.16
N SER A 91 -4.41 10.81 14.99
CA SER A 91 -4.91 11.64 16.08
C SER A 91 -6.27 11.19 16.60
N GLY A 92 -7.04 10.45 15.78
CA GLY A 92 -8.41 10.05 16.07
C GLY A 92 -9.41 11.21 16.12
N ALA A 93 -9.07 12.38 15.58
CA ALA A 93 -9.91 13.57 15.61
C ALA A 93 -9.61 14.56 14.47
N VAL A 94 -10.64 15.26 13.99
CA VAL A 94 -10.48 16.33 12.99
C VAL A 94 -9.81 17.58 13.61
N CYS A 95 -8.58 17.89 13.18
CA CYS A 95 -7.89 19.16 13.43
C CYS A 95 -8.75 20.35 12.94
N ARG A 96 -9.18 21.19 13.89
CA ARG A 96 -9.94 22.40 13.59
C ARG A 96 -8.99 23.51 13.16
N THR A 97 -9.10 23.92 11.90
CA THR A 97 -8.54 25.20 11.43
C THR A 97 -9.61 26.14 10.89
N TYR A 98 -10.89 25.86 11.13
CA TYR A 98 -11.95 26.84 10.96
C TYR A 98 -11.94 27.74 12.20
N GLU A 99 -11.35 28.93 12.06
CA GLU A 99 -11.69 30.05 12.94
C GLU A 99 -13.20 30.12 13.06
N LYS A 100 -13.66 30.29 14.29
CA LYS A 100 -15.06 30.29 14.72
C LYS A 100 -15.84 31.43 14.03
N MET A 101 -16.12 31.31 12.74
CA MET A 101 -17.05 32.19 12.02
C MET A 101 -18.47 31.83 12.46
N VAL A 102 -18.99 32.68 13.32
CA VAL A 102 -20.34 32.61 13.90
C VAL A 102 -21.38 32.66 12.78
N PHE A 103 -22.09 31.56 12.53
CA PHE A 103 -23.31 31.53 11.72
C PHE A 103 -24.42 30.73 12.41
N SER A 104 -25.64 31.27 12.41
CA SER A 104 -26.82 30.83 13.17
C SER A 104 -27.36 29.43 12.84
N ASP A 105 -27.88 28.76 13.87
CA ASP A 105 -28.95 27.73 13.99
C ASP A 105 -29.04 26.53 13.02
N LYS A 106 -28.31 26.51 11.90
CA LYS A 106 -28.06 25.30 11.06
C LYS A 106 -26.91 24.43 11.60
N ASP A 107 -26.47 24.77 12.81
CA ASP A 107 -25.25 24.32 13.46
C ASP A 107 -25.38 22.90 14.03
N SER A 108 -26.59 22.42 14.29
CA SER A 108 -26.84 21.08 14.87
C SER A 108 -26.61 19.94 13.87
N ASP A 109 -27.10 20.07 12.62
CA ASP A 109 -26.93 19.05 11.56
C ASP A 109 -25.45 18.94 11.11
N LEU A 110 -24.75 20.09 11.01
CA LEU A 110 -23.32 20.11 10.69
C LEU A 110 -22.48 19.50 11.80
N LYS A 111 -22.75 19.83 13.07
CA LYS A 111 -22.08 19.22 14.23
C LYS A 111 -22.33 17.72 14.31
N GLN A 112 -23.55 17.28 14.04
CA GLN A 112 -23.88 15.86 14.03
C GLN A 112 -23.15 15.13 12.90
N LYS A 113 -23.07 15.72 11.71
CA LYS A 113 -22.28 15.17 10.59
C LYS A 113 -20.79 15.12 10.94
N GLU A 114 -20.23 16.20 11.48
CA GLU A 114 -18.83 16.24 11.94
C GLU A 114 -18.53 15.12 12.93
N GLU A 115 -19.38 14.92 13.94
CA GLU A 115 -19.23 13.85 14.92
C GLU A 115 -19.30 12.46 14.28
N ASN A 116 -20.22 12.25 13.33
CA ASN A 116 -20.31 11.01 12.58
C ASN A 116 -19.04 10.74 11.77
N TRP A 117 -18.47 11.76 11.12
CA TRP A 117 -17.20 11.63 10.39
C TRP A 117 -16.02 11.36 11.32
N ASN A 118 -15.95 12.04 12.47
CA ASN A 118 -14.92 11.80 13.48
C ASN A 118 -14.97 10.35 13.98
N GLN A 119 -16.17 9.85 14.29
CA GLN A 119 -16.34 8.48 14.73
C GLN A 119 -15.94 7.48 13.63
N LEU A 120 -16.34 7.73 12.38
CA LEU A 120 -15.97 6.88 11.25
C LEU A 120 -14.46 6.85 11.01
N ILE A 121 -13.79 8.01 11.05
CA ILE A 121 -12.34 8.11 10.90
C ILE A 121 -11.64 7.39 12.05
N LYS A 122 -12.14 7.54 13.28
CA LYS A 122 -11.57 6.88 14.44
C LYS A 122 -11.70 5.37 14.36
N GLU A 123 -12.87 4.84 14.01
CA GLU A 123 -13.10 3.40 13.89
C GLU A 123 -12.37 2.80 12.69
N LYS A 124 -12.64 3.30 11.47
CA LYS A 124 -12.09 2.74 10.23
C LYS A 124 -10.63 3.10 10.02
N GLY A 125 -10.21 4.27 10.47
CA GLY A 125 -8.80 4.65 10.48
C GLY A 125 -7.99 3.73 11.41
N LEU A 126 -8.49 3.44 12.62
CA LEU A 126 -7.81 2.53 13.52
C LEU A 126 -7.76 1.10 12.96
N GLU A 127 -8.84 0.60 12.36
CA GLU A 127 -8.84 -0.67 11.64
C GLU A 127 -7.75 -0.70 10.55
N LEU A 128 -7.65 0.36 9.74
CA LEU A 128 -6.64 0.48 8.68
C LEU A 128 -5.21 0.47 9.25
N ILE A 129 -4.93 1.24 10.31
CA ILE A 129 -3.61 1.26 10.94
C ILE A 129 -3.26 -0.09 11.54
N ASN A 130 -4.20 -0.75 12.22
CA ASN A 130 -3.98 -2.09 12.78
C ASN A 130 -3.64 -3.12 11.69
N VAL A 131 -4.32 -3.05 10.54
CA VAL A 131 -3.98 -3.89 9.37
C VAL A 131 -2.56 -3.58 8.90
N LEU A 132 -2.20 -2.29 8.77
CA LEU A 132 -0.86 -1.88 8.32
C LEU A 132 0.26 -2.29 9.30
N GLU A 133 -0.01 -2.24 10.61
CA GLU A 133 0.90 -2.68 11.66
C GLU A 133 1.07 -4.21 11.69
N GLY A 134 0.01 -4.94 11.31
CA GLY A 134 0.04 -6.40 11.21
C GLY A 134 0.78 -6.94 9.99
N ILE A 135 1.21 -6.09 9.05
CA ILE A 135 1.93 -6.53 7.85
C ILE A 135 3.32 -7.02 8.24
N SER A 136 3.56 -8.28 7.95
CA SER A 136 4.84 -8.94 8.17
C SER A 136 5.88 -8.52 7.14
N CYS A 137 5.44 -8.25 5.89
CA CYS A 137 6.37 -7.94 4.81
C CYS A 137 5.70 -7.30 3.57
N GLU A 138 6.48 -6.53 2.79
CA GLU A 138 6.04 -5.91 1.52
C GLU A 138 6.74 -6.55 0.32
N ILE A 139 5.95 -6.98 -0.68
CA ILE A 139 6.45 -7.51 -1.95
C ILE A 139 5.97 -6.67 -3.13
N HIS A 140 6.79 -6.67 -4.19
CA HIS A 140 6.42 -6.08 -5.47
C HIS A 140 6.16 -7.17 -6.51
N VAL A 141 4.99 -7.14 -7.16
CA VAL A 141 4.56 -8.06 -8.21
C VAL A 141 4.29 -7.27 -9.48
N GLN A 142 4.85 -7.72 -10.61
CA GLN A 142 4.67 -7.08 -11.91
C GLN A 142 3.34 -7.47 -12.56
N GLU A 143 2.84 -6.62 -13.46
CA GLU A 143 1.76 -7.01 -14.36
C GLU A 143 2.22 -8.07 -15.37
N PRO A 144 1.35 -9.00 -15.81
CA PRO A 144 -0.08 -9.12 -15.51
C PRO A 144 -0.40 -9.84 -14.18
N TYR A 145 0.62 -10.31 -13.47
CA TYR A 145 0.43 -11.17 -12.29
C TYR A 145 -0.17 -10.44 -11.10
N PHE A 146 0.06 -9.13 -10.97
CA PHE A 146 -0.58 -8.32 -9.95
C PHE A 146 -2.10 -8.28 -10.14
N SER A 147 -2.58 -7.97 -11.34
CA SER A 147 -4.02 -8.03 -11.64
C SER A 147 -4.60 -9.43 -11.39
N LEU A 148 -3.88 -10.48 -11.75
CA LEU A 148 -4.32 -11.87 -11.48
C LEU A 148 -4.38 -12.22 -9.99
N LEU A 149 -3.50 -11.66 -9.15
CA LEU A 149 -3.59 -11.78 -7.68
C LEU A 149 -4.80 -11.03 -7.14
N LYS A 150 -5.01 -9.80 -7.61
CA LYS A 150 -6.13 -8.95 -7.22
C LYS A 150 -7.48 -9.61 -7.53
N ASP A 151 -7.58 -10.29 -8.67
CA ASP A 151 -8.78 -11.01 -9.10
C ASP A 151 -8.90 -12.42 -8.50
N GLY A 152 -7.93 -12.85 -7.67
CA GLY A 152 -7.91 -14.18 -7.05
C GLY A 152 -7.65 -15.34 -8.02
N ARG A 153 -7.24 -15.05 -9.27
CA ARG A 153 -6.92 -16.05 -10.29
C ARG A 153 -5.54 -16.68 -10.08
N LYS A 154 -4.57 -15.87 -9.66
CA LYS A 154 -3.26 -16.31 -9.18
C LYS A 154 -3.34 -16.42 -7.66
N THR A 155 -2.98 -17.57 -7.11
CA THR A 155 -3.05 -17.82 -5.65
C THR A 155 -1.71 -18.27 -5.06
N ILE A 156 -0.73 -18.59 -5.90
CA ILE A 156 0.60 -19.01 -5.46
C ILE A 156 1.64 -18.02 -5.97
N GLU A 157 2.46 -17.49 -5.07
CA GLU A 157 3.56 -16.59 -5.39
C GLU A 157 4.91 -17.24 -5.10
N GLY A 158 5.72 -17.43 -6.15
CA GLY A 158 7.05 -18.01 -6.04
C GLY A 158 8.12 -16.95 -5.80
N ARG A 159 8.93 -17.10 -4.74
CA ARG A 159 10.07 -16.22 -4.42
C ARG A 159 11.31 -17.05 -4.08
N CYS A 160 12.49 -16.53 -4.40
CA CYS A 160 13.75 -17.20 -4.08
C CYS A 160 14.09 -17.05 -2.58
N ALA A 161 14.36 -18.16 -1.89
CA ALA A 161 14.65 -18.16 -0.45
C ALA A 161 16.13 -17.84 -0.09
N THR A 162 17.02 -17.73 -1.08
CA THR A 162 18.46 -17.49 -0.87
C THR A 162 18.87 -16.15 -1.50
N GLY A 163 19.32 -15.19 -0.70
CA GLY A 163 19.58 -13.81 -1.14
C GLY A 163 21.07 -13.45 -1.23
N GLY A 164 21.47 -12.86 -2.36
CA GLY A 164 22.73 -12.12 -2.56
C GLY A 164 22.49 -10.70 -3.08
N TYR A 165 21.33 -10.11 -2.80
CA TYR A 165 20.97 -8.77 -3.27
C TYR A 165 20.75 -7.84 -2.06
N THR A 166 20.84 -6.53 -2.27
CA THR A 166 20.92 -5.47 -1.24
C THR A 166 19.95 -4.32 -1.56
N SER A 167 18.63 -4.54 -1.44
CA SER A 167 17.62 -3.49 -1.63
C SER A 167 16.45 -3.59 -0.63
N SER A 168 15.72 -2.49 -0.42
CA SER A 168 14.65 -2.31 0.57
C SER A 168 13.48 -3.29 0.44
N TYR A 169 13.26 -3.88 -0.74
CA TYR A 169 12.26 -4.94 -0.97
C TYR A 169 12.66 -6.30 -0.36
N LEU A 170 13.82 -6.39 0.30
CA LEU A 170 14.30 -7.62 0.91
C LEU A 170 13.85 -7.86 2.36
N ALA A 171 13.08 -6.94 2.95
CA ALA A 171 12.59 -7.13 4.32
C ALA A 171 11.82 -8.46 4.47
N CYS A 172 11.08 -8.88 3.44
CA CYS A 172 10.41 -10.18 3.41
C CYS A 172 11.34 -11.40 3.52
N PHE A 173 12.57 -11.34 3.00
CA PHE A 173 13.47 -12.52 3.03
C PHE A 173 14.13 -12.73 4.38
N ALA A 174 14.31 -11.65 5.16
CA ALA A 174 14.76 -11.74 6.55
C ALA A 174 13.63 -12.21 7.48
N VAL A 175 12.37 -12.00 7.07
CA VAL A 175 11.18 -12.42 7.81
C VAL A 175 10.86 -13.87 7.46
N ARG A 176 10.80 -14.72 8.47
CA ARG A 176 10.30 -16.08 8.31
C ARG A 176 8.77 -16.01 8.19
N ILE A 177 8.28 -15.86 6.96
CA ILE A 177 6.84 -15.85 6.67
C ILE A 177 6.23 -17.18 7.08
N GLU A 178 5.12 -17.12 7.79
CA GLU A 178 4.34 -18.26 8.28
C GLU A 178 2.86 -18.16 7.86
N PRO A 179 2.14 -19.29 7.80
CA PRO A 179 0.69 -19.27 7.62
C PRO A 179 0.01 -18.34 8.65
N GLY A 180 -0.82 -17.42 8.16
CA GLY A 180 -1.49 -16.41 8.97
C GLY A 180 -0.91 -15.00 8.82
N ASP A 181 0.33 -14.87 8.37
CA ASP A 181 0.98 -13.58 8.16
C ASP A 181 0.27 -12.73 7.09
N LEU A 182 0.37 -11.41 7.23
CA LEU A 182 -0.13 -10.45 6.26
C LEU A 182 1.00 -9.93 5.38
N ILE A 183 0.80 -9.97 4.07
CA ILE A 183 1.74 -9.47 3.07
C ILE A 183 1.09 -8.30 2.33
N LEU A 184 1.86 -7.23 2.13
CA LEU A 184 1.46 -6.09 1.32
C LEU A 184 2.06 -6.20 -0.08
N VAL A 185 1.20 -6.34 -1.08
CA VAL A 185 1.59 -6.41 -2.49
C VAL A 185 1.41 -5.05 -3.14
N ASN A 186 2.48 -4.53 -3.74
CA ASN A 186 2.50 -3.23 -4.46
C ASN A 186 1.94 -2.07 -3.62
N LYS A 187 2.09 -2.14 -2.29
CA LYS A 187 1.60 -1.14 -1.33
C LYS A 187 0.07 -0.92 -1.28
N ILE A 188 -0.72 -1.73 -1.98
CA ILE A 188 -2.17 -1.49 -2.13
C ILE A 188 -3.04 -2.72 -1.87
N LEU A 189 -2.48 -3.93 -1.99
CA LEU A 189 -3.23 -5.17 -1.81
C LEU A 189 -2.67 -5.93 -0.61
N VAL A 190 -3.48 -6.08 0.44
CA VAL A 190 -3.13 -6.90 1.60
C VAL A 190 -3.66 -8.31 1.37
N LEU A 191 -2.77 -9.30 1.44
CA LEU A 191 -3.11 -10.72 1.35
C LEU A 191 -2.68 -11.44 2.62
N LYS A 192 -3.47 -12.44 3.03
CA LYS A 192 -3.11 -13.35 4.12
C LYS A 192 -2.46 -14.60 3.55
N VAL A 193 -1.36 -15.03 4.15
CA VAL A 193 -0.67 -16.25 3.78
C VAL A 193 -1.46 -17.46 4.28
N GLU A 194 -1.86 -18.34 3.38
CA GLU A 194 -2.53 -19.60 3.73
C GLU A 194 -1.53 -20.73 4.03
N ASP A 195 -0.48 -20.86 3.22
CA ASP A 195 0.52 -21.92 3.36
C ASP A 195 1.90 -21.48 2.82
N VAL A 196 2.98 -22.15 3.27
CA VAL A 196 4.36 -21.85 2.89
C VAL A 196 5.12 -23.14 2.57
N HIS A 197 5.47 -23.31 1.29
CA HIS A 197 6.30 -24.42 0.82
C HIS A 197 7.72 -23.97 0.44
N ARG A 198 8.68 -24.90 0.52
CA ARG A 198 10.07 -24.67 0.13
C ARG A 198 10.53 -25.71 -0.88
N TYR A 199 11.16 -25.24 -1.94
CA TYR A 199 11.64 -26.07 -3.03
C TYR A 199 13.12 -25.83 -3.28
N ALA A 200 13.81 -26.87 -3.74
CA ALA A 200 15.23 -26.79 -4.09
C ALA A 200 15.49 -25.90 -5.32
N SER A 201 14.49 -25.67 -6.17
CA SER A 201 14.58 -24.78 -7.33
C SER A 201 13.21 -24.32 -7.80
N PHE A 202 13.17 -23.24 -8.58
CA PHE A 202 11.96 -22.74 -9.21
C PHE A 202 11.31 -23.78 -10.13
N SER A 203 12.10 -24.55 -10.87
CA SER A 203 11.58 -25.66 -11.69
C SER A 203 10.91 -26.75 -10.85
N LYS A 204 11.40 -27.03 -9.64
CA LYS A 204 10.77 -28.00 -8.74
C LYS A 204 9.48 -27.46 -8.16
N MET A 205 9.42 -26.17 -7.86
CA MET A 205 8.19 -25.50 -7.47
C MET A 205 7.13 -25.60 -8.58
N LEU A 206 7.45 -25.23 -9.82
CA LEU A 206 6.50 -25.32 -10.94
C LEU A 206 6.06 -26.75 -11.28
N GLN A 207 6.86 -27.77 -10.93
CA GLN A 207 6.48 -29.19 -11.10
C GLN A 207 5.55 -29.69 -9.98
N ALA A 208 5.67 -29.13 -8.77
CA ALA A 208 4.91 -29.55 -7.61
C ALA A 208 3.59 -28.77 -7.46
N GLU A 209 3.60 -27.50 -7.82
CA GLU A 209 2.45 -26.60 -7.71
C GLU A 209 1.65 -26.54 -9.01
N SER A 210 0.36 -26.20 -8.92
CA SER A 210 -0.46 -26.04 -10.12
C SER A 210 -0.01 -24.82 -10.93
N LEU A 211 0.43 -25.04 -12.17
CA LEU A 211 0.89 -23.97 -13.06
C LEU A 211 -0.18 -22.91 -13.28
N GLU A 212 -1.46 -23.29 -13.30
CA GLU A 212 -2.58 -22.34 -13.44
C GLU A 212 -2.71 -21.39 -12.25
N LYS A 213 -2.25 -21.80 -11.05
CA LYS A 213 -2.30 -21.03 -9.80
C LYS A 213 -1.05 -20.19 -9.59
N VAL A 214 0.09 -20.63 -10.14
CA VAL A 214 1.37 -19.91 -10.08
C VAL A 214 1.50 -18.91 -11.23
N LEU A 215 1.23 -19.34 -12.46
CA LEU A 215 1.37 -18.58 -13.71
C LEU A 215 0.12 -18.77 -14.60
N PRO A 216 -1.03 -18.18 -14.24
CA PRO A 216 -2.25 -18.32 -15.04
C PRO A 216 -2.03 -17.89 -16.49
N GLY A 217 -2.38 -18.76 -17.44
CA GLY A 217 -2.22 -18.54 -18.89
C GLY A 217 -0.98 -19.19 -19.50
N VAL A 218 0.01 -19.60 -18.69
CA VAL A 218 1.18 -20.35 -19.14
C VAL A 218 0.80 -21.84 -19.28
N LYS A 219 1.16 -22.46 -20.40
CA LYS A 219 0.75 -23.84 -20.71
C LYS A 219 1.76 -24.89 -20.27
N THR A 220 3.03 -24.53 -20.20
CA THR A 220 4.11 -25.49 -19.92
C THR A 220 5.10 -24.95 -18.90
N VAL A 221 5.72 -25.87 -18.16
CA VAL A 221 6.77 -25.51 -17.19
C VAL A 221 7.97 -24.88 -17.88
N GLU A 222 8.28 -25.23 -19.12
CA GLU A 222 9.40 -24.63 -19.86
C GLU A 222 9.12 -23.17 -20.22
N GLU A 223 7.91 -22.86 -20.68
CA GLU A 223 7.46 -21.48 -20.92
C GLU A 223 7.51 -20.63 -19.64
N GLY A 224 7.18 -21.23 -18.50
CA GLY A 224 7.22 -20.56 -17.20
C GLY A 224 8.62 -20.31 -16.62
N LYS A 225 9.68 -20.88 -17.20
CA LYS A 225 11.08 -20.66 -16.76
C LYS A 225 11.75 -19.44 -17.43
N THR A 226 11.14 -18.94 -18.50
CA THR A 226 11.63 -17.80 -19.29
C THR A 226 11.41 -16.47 -18.56
#